data_AF-A0A7V2PKD5-F1
#
_entry.id   AF-A0A7V2PKD5-F1
#
_cell.length_a   1.000
_cell.length_b   1.000
_cell.length_c   1.000
_cell.angle_alpha   90.00
_cell.angle_beta   90.00
_cell.angle_gamma   90.00
#
_symmetry.space_group_name_H-M   'P 1'
#
loop_
_entity.id
_entity.type
_entity.pdbx_description
1 polymer ?
#
loop_
_entity_poly.entity_id
_entity_poly.type
_entity_poly.pdbx_seq_one_letter_code
_entity_poly.pdbx_strand_id
1 'polypeptide(L)'
;MNSLTEILYIVGLFALRLGVPLAITLAIAYFLRRLDARWEEEARLEQEAGKTKRKVVEQEKVIPPPLRSPLPEPLPAAFDRAGKPCWEIKDCDPIAVEQCPAHQNPNIPCWQARREEEGKIPLECYHCELFLLTVQPSELPQMSQELMH
;
A
#
# COMPACT_ATOMS: atom_id res chain seq x y z
N MET A 1 32.48 -24.13 57.75
CA MET A 1 31.44 -24.69 56.86
C MET A 1 30.55 -23.63 56.22
N ASN A 2 30.61 -22.35 56.64
CA ASN A 2 29.72 -21.30 56.14
C ASN A 2 30.22 -20.66 54.82
N SER A 3 31.54 -20.60 54.60
CA SER A 3 32.11 -19.97 53.39
C SER A 3 31.77 -20.72 52.10
N LEU A 4 31.63 -22.06 52.14
CA LEU A 4 31.17 -22.84 50.99
C LEU A 4 29.72 -22.50 50.63
N THR A 5 28.88 -22.31 51.65
CA THR A 5 27.47 -21.95 51.46
C THR A 5 27.33 -20.52 50.90
N GLU A 6 28.12 -19.56 51.39
CA GLU A 6 28.15 -18.19 50.84
C GLU A 6 28.63 -18.16 49.38
N ILE A 7 29.68 -18.92 49.05
CA ILE A 7 30.15 -19.05 47.67
C ILE A 7 29.04 -19.66 46.78
N LEU A 8 28.34 -20.69 47.26
CA LEU A 8 27.21 -21.28 46.54
C LEU A 8 26.07 -20.28 46.31
N TYR A 9 25.76 -19.41 47.27
CA TYR A 9 24.74 -18.37 47.09
C TYR A 9 25.15 -17.33 46.06
N ILE A 10 26.39 -16.84 46.11
CA ILE A 10 26.90 -15.86 45.14
C ILE A 10 26.92 -16.45 43.73
N VAL A 11 27.48 -17.67 43.59
CA VAL A 11 27.53 -18.38 42.30
C VAL A 11 26.12 -18.71 41.81
N GLY A 12 25.22 -19.12 42.70
CA GLY A 12 23.82 -19.43 42.37
C GLY A 12 23.06 -18.21 41.89
N LEU A 13 23.20 -17.06 42.55
CA LEU A 13 22.59 -15.79 42.12
C LEU A 13 23.16 -15.31 40.78
N PHE A 14 24.46 -15.50 40.56
CA PHE A 14 25.11 -15.12 39.30
C PHE A 14 24.69 -16.04 38.15
N ALA A 15 24.64 -17.35 38.40
CA ALA A 15 24.14 -18.35 37.46
C ALA A 15 22.64 -18.16 37.18
N LEU A 16 21.84 -17.76 38.16
CA LEU A 16 20.44 -17.41 37.97
C LEU A 16 20.32 -16.15 37.10
N ARG A 17 21.10 -15.11 37.38
CA ARG A 17 21.09 -13.86 36.59
C ARG A 17 21.67 -14.00 35.20
N LEU A 18 22.57 -14.95 34.93
CA LEU A 18 23.11 -15.19 33.58
C LEU A 18 22.32 -16.26 32.83
N GLY A 19 21.94 -17.33 33.53
CA GLY A 19 21.21 -18.46 32.97
C GLY A 19 19.79 -18.10 32.60
N VAL A 20 19.08 -17.32 33.43
CA VAL A 20 17.70 -16.88 33.11
C VAL A 20 17.64 -16.04 31.83
N PRO A 21 18.43 -14.98 31.62
CA PRO A 21 18.37 -14.23 30.37
C PRO A 21 18.82 -15.05 29.16
N LEU A 22 19.80 -15.96 29.28
CA LEU A 22 20.18 -16.88 28.20
C LEU A 22 19.07 -17.87 27.86
N ALA A 23 18.41 -18.43 28.87
CA ALA A 23 17.29 -19.34 28.68
C ALA A 23 16.10 -18.62 28.03
N ILE A 24 15.82 -17.38 28.45
CA ILE A 24 14.75 -16.55 27.86
C ILE A 24 15.06 -16.23 26.40
N THR A 25 16.28 -15.80 26.06
CA THR A 25 16.62 -15.49 24.66
C THR A 25 16.55 -16.72 23.77
N LEU A 26 17.02 -17.88 24.24
CA LEU A 26 16.89 -19.15 23.52
C LEU A 26 15.42 -19.57 23.36
N ALA A 27 14.60 -19.41 24.42
CA ALA A 27 13.18 -19.71 24.36
C ALA A 27 12.44 -18.82 23.35
N ILE A 28 12.74 -17.51 23.33
CA ILE A 28 12.16 -16.57 22.38
C ILE A 28 12.60 -16.92 20.95
N ALA A 29 13.89 -17.15 20.72
CA ALA A 29 14.41 -17.53 19.40
C ALA A 29 13.77 -18.83 18.89
N TYR A 30 13.58 -19.82 19.76
CA TYR A 30 12.89 -21.06 19.44
C TYR A 30 11.41 -20.82 19.10
N PHE A 31 10.73 -19.97 19.87
CA PHE A 31 9.32 -19.65 19.66
C PHE A 31 9.10 -18.91 18.34
N LEU A 32 9.93 -17.92 18.02
CA LEU A 32 9.89 -17.20 16.75
C LEU A 32 10.12 -18.14 15.57
N ARG A 33 11.17 -18.97 15.64
CA ARG A 33 11.46 -19.96 14.58
C ARG A 33 10.30 -20.93 14.33
N ARG A 34 9.55 -21.28 15.37
CA ARG A 34 8.35 -22.14 15.25
C ARG A 34 7.19 -21.43 14.56
N LEU A 35 7.06 -20.11 14.74
CA LEU A 35 6.06 -19.29 14.06
C LEU A 35 6.43 -19.07 12.60
N ASP A 36 7.69 -18.72 12.32
CA ASP A 36 8.22 -18.56 10.95
C ASP A 36 7.98 -19.80 10.09
N ALA A 37 8.18 -21.00 10.65
CA ALA A 37 7.97 -22.26 9.93
C ALA A 37 6.54 -22.44 9.39
N ARG A 38 5.52 -21.83 10.03
CA ARG A 38 4.14 -21.88 9.53
C ARG A 38 3.86 -20.90 8.40
N TRP A 39 4.54 -19.76 8.38
CA TRP A 39 4.36 -18.74 7.34
C TRP A 39 5.12 -19.05 6.06
N GLU A 40 6.21 -19.84 6.13
CA GLU A 40 6.90 -20.33 4.92
C GLU A 40 6.01 -21.21 4.04
N GLU A 41 5.07 -21.94 4.64
CA GLU A 41 4.10 -22.77 3.92
C GLU A 41 3.11 -21.89 3.13
N GLU A 42 2.62 -20.81 3.73
CA GLU A 42 1.72 -19.84 3.09
C GLU A 42 2.43 -19.09 1.96
N ALA A 43 3.67 -18.62 2.18
CA ALA A 43 4.46 -17.93 1.16
C ALA A 43 4.80 -18.85 -0.03
N ARG A 44 5.02 -20.16 0.19
CA ARG A 44 5.26 -21.11 -0.91
C ARG A 44 4.02 -21.29 -1.78
N LEU A 45 2.84 -21.37 -1.17
CA LEU A 45 1.58 -21.44 -1.89
C LEU A 45 1.32 -20.16 -2.71
N GLU A 46 1.64 -18.99 -2.16
CA GLU A 46 1.55 -17.72 -2.90
C GLU A 46 2.55 -17.62 -4.04
N GLN A 47 3.78 -18.14 -3.87
CA GLN A 47 4.77 -18.20 -4.94
C GLN A 47 4.40 -19.21 -6.04
N GLU A 48 3.80 -20.35 -5.69
CA GLU A 48 3.29 -21.34 -6.63
C GLU A 48 2.07 -20.79 -7.40
N ALA A 49 1.16 -20.08 -6.72
CA ALA A 49 0.05 -19.37 -7.35
C ALA A 49 0.52 -18.24 -8.27
N GLY A 50 1.52 -17.46 -7.84
CA GLY A 50 2.16 -16.41 -8.64
C GLY A 50 2.94 -16.95 -9.84
N LYS A 51 3.67 -18.07 -9.70
CA LYS A 51 4.34 -18.76 -10.82
C LYS A 51 3.37 -19.34 -11.82
N THR A 52 2.25 -19.90 -11.34
CA THR A 52 1.17 -20.40 -12.20
C THR A 52 0.56 -19.25 -13.00
N LYS A 53 0.30 -18.12 -12.34
CA LYS A 53 -0.19 -16.89 -12.99
C LYS A 53 0.81 -16.35 -14.04
N ARG A 54 2.11 -16.36 -13.74
CA ARG A 54 3.16 -15.90 -14.66
C ARG A 54 3.32 -16.79 -15.89
N LYS A 55 3.20 -18.12 -15.74
CA LYS A 55 3.25 -19.04 -16.88
C LYS A 55 2.04 -18.89 -17.82
N VAL A 56 0.86 -18.61 -17.27
CA VAL A 56 -0.35 -18.33 -18.08
C VAL A 56 -0.19 -17.02 -18.85
N VAL A 57 0.42 -15.99 -18.25
CA VAL A 57 0.67 -14.69 -18.93
C VAL A 57 1.76 -14.78 -20.02
N GLU A 58 2.80 -15.59 -19.81
CA GLU A 58 3.86 -15.78 -20.84
C GLU A 58 3.34 -16.55 -22.07
N GLN A 59 2.44 -17.52 -21.87
CA GLN A 59 1.91 -18.34 -22.96
C GLN A 59 0.76 -17.66 -23.75
N GLU A 60 0.12 -16.64 -23.18
CA GLU A 60 -0.85 -15.77 -23.89
C GLU A 60 -0.17 -14.86 -24.94
N LYS A 61 1.15 -14.65 -24.86
CA LYS A 61 1.89 -13.76 -25.79
C LYS A 61 2.12 -14.34 -27.20
N VAL A 62 1.62 -15.54 -27.50
CA VAL A 62 1.71 -16.16 -28.84
C VAL A 62 0.32 -16.48 -29.37
N ILE A 63 -0.52 -15.46 -29.46
CA ILE A 63 -1.74 -15.50 -30.26
C ILE A 63 -1.63 -14.33 -31.23
N PRO A 64 -1.54 -14.54 -32.56
CA PRO A 64 -1.74 -13.45 -33.50
C PRO A 64 -3.14 -12.87 -33.21
N PRO A 65 -3.25 -11.55 -32.99
CA PRO A 65 -4.44 -10.96 -32.38
C PRO A 65 -5.68 -11.31 -33.21
N PRO A 66 -6.71 -11.94 -32.61
CA PRO A 66 -8.01 -11.92 -33.25
C PRO A 66 -8.45 -10.47 -33.28
N LEU A 67 -8.89 -9.98 -34.45
CA LEU A 67 -9.64 -8.74 -34.57
C LEU A 67 -10.82 -8.80 -33.58
N ARG A 68 -10.61 -8.28 -32.37
CA ARG A 68 -11.62 -8.19 -31.31
C ARG A 68 -11.73 -6.74 -30.93
N SER A 69 -12.60 -6.05 -31.68
CA SER A 69 -13.26 -4.79 -31.34
C SER A 69 -12.32 -3.61 -31.00
N PRO A 70 -12.76 -2.36 -31.20
CA PRO A 70 -12.00 -1.22 -30.72
C PRO A 70 -11.87 -1.36 -29.20
N LEU A 71 -10.64 -1.51 -28.71
CA LEU A 71 -10.31 -1.12 -27.35
C LEU A 71 -10.91 0.29 -27.18
N PRO A 72 -11.68 0.61 -26.12
CA PRO A 72 -11.84 2.01 -25.78
C PRO A 72 -10.40 2.52 -25.59
N GLU A 73 -10.03 3.53 -26.39
CA GLU A 73 -8.79 4.28 -26.20
C GLU A 73 -8.59 4.55 -24.71
N PRO A 74 -7.34 4.56 -24.19
CA PRO A 74 -7.09 4.84 -22.79
C PRO A 74 -7.86 6.11 -22.40
N LEU A 75 -8.92 5.92 -21.63
CA LEU A 75 -9.82 7.00 -21.23
C LEU A 75 -8.93 8.06 -20.56
N PRO A 76 -9.09 9.35 -20.91
CA PRO A 76 -8.19 10.35 -20.37
C PRO A 76 -8.32 10.38 -18.84
N ALA A 77 -7.22 10.61 -18.12
CA ALA A 77 -7.22 10.48 -16.66
C ALA A 77 -8.15 11.50 -15.96
N ALA A 78 -8.64 12.52 -16.69
CA ALA A 78 -9.62 13.50 -16.23
C ALA A 78 -11.06 12.96 -16.09
N PHE A 79 -11.32 11.71 -16.50
CA PHE A 79 -12.67 11.16 -16.61
C PHE A 79 -12.97 10.10 -15.53
N ASP A 80 -14.20 10.08 -15.05
CA ASP A 80 -14.69 9.06 -14.12
C ASP A 80 -14.86 7.68 -14.79
N ARG A 81 -15.32 6.68 -14.02
CA ARG A 81 -15.60 5.33 -14.54
C ARG A 81 -16.67 5.30 -15.64
N ALA A 82 -17.48 6.35 -15.76
CA ALA A 82 -18.49 6.51 -16.79
C ALA A 82 -17.97 7.33 -18.00
N GLY A 83 -16.70 7.74 -18.00
CA GLY A 83 -16.13 8.57 -19.05
C GLY A 83 -16.63 10.00 -19.02
N LYS A 84 -17.00 10.53 -17.84
CA LYS A 84 -17.45 11.92 -17.64
C LYS A 84 -16.38 12.75 -16.93
N PRO A 85 -16.12 13.99 -17.39
CA PRO A 85 -15.17 14.88 -16.75
C PRO A 85 -15.77 15.55 -15.51
N CYS A 86 -14.92 16.02 -14.61
CA CYS A 86 -15.36 16.56 -13.32
C CYS A 86 -16.30 17.78 -13.43
N TRP A 87 -16.21 18.57 -14.50
CA TRP A 87 -17.07 19.74 -14.70
C TRP A 87 -18.49 19.39 -15.13
N GLU A 88 -18.69 18.24 -15.77
CA GLU A 88 -20.03 17.71 -16.09
C GLU A 88 -20.67 17.08 -14.86
N ILE A 89 -19.87 16.43 -14.00
CA ILE A 89 -20.35 15.83 -12.74
C ILE A 89 -20.71 16.90 -11.70
N LYS A 90 -19.96 18.01 -11.66
CA LYS A 90 -20.17 19.12 -10.73
C LYS A 90 -21.06 20.23 -11.28
N ASP A 91 -21.65 20.07 -12.47
CA ASP A 91 -22.44 21.10 -13.15
C ASP A 91 -21.76 22.49 -13.11
N CYS A 92 -20.49 22.54 -13.52
CA CYS A 92 -19.74 23.79 -13.50
C CYS A 92 -20.21 24.76 -14.60
N ASP A 93 -20.29 26.05 -14.26
CA ASP A 93 -20.65 27.11 -15.20
C ASP A 93 -19.67 27.18 -16.38
N PRO A 94 -20.13 27.39 -17.63
CA PRO A 94 -19.27 27.42 -18.82
C PRO A 94 -18.09 28.40 -18.70
N ILE A 95 -18.26 29.52 -17.99
CA ILE A 95 -17.16 30.49 -17.77
C ILE A 95 -16.08 29.88 -16.87
N ALA A 96 -16.49 29.11 -15.85
CA ALA A 96 -15.57 28.41 -14.96
C ALA A 96 -14.87 27.23 -15.65
N VAL A 97 -15.49 26.61 -16.66
CA VAL A 97 -14.90 25.50 -17.44
C VAL A 97 -13.74 25.98 -18.31
N GLU A 98 -13.88 27.12 -19.01
CA GLU A 98 -12.79 27.66 -19.84
C GLU A 98 -11.53 27.99 -19.02
N GLN A 99 -11.72 28.45 -17.79
CA GLN A 99 -10.65 28.77 -16.84
C GLN A 99 -10.17 27.56 -16.03
N CYS A 100 -10.78 26.38 -16.22
CA CYS A 100 -10.46 25.21 -15.42
C CYS A 100 -9.19 24.51 -15.93
N PRO A 101 -8.16 24.32 -15.08
CA PRO A 101 -6.95 23.59 -15.45
C PRO A 101 -7.23 22.14 -15.90
N ALA A 102 -8.27 21.52 -15.33
CA ALA A 102 -8.69 20.16 -15.67
C ALA A 102 -9.27 20.06 -17.10
N HIS A 103 -9.93 21.12 -17.58
CA HIS A 103 -10.44 21.18 -18.94
C HIS A 103 -9.31 21.37 -19.96
N GLN A 104 -8.28 22.14 -19.59
CA GLN A 104 -7.11 22.37 -20.43
C GLN A 104 -6.20 21.13 -20.54
N ASN A 105 -6.19 20.27 -19.52
CA ASN A 105 -5.33 19.09 -19.45
C ASN A 105 -6.14 17.81 -19.23
N PRO A 106 -6.83 17.27 -20.26
CA PRO A 106 -7.65 16.06 -20.11
C PRO A 106 -6.83 14.80 -19.79
N ASN A 107 -5.52 14.82 -20.03
CA ASN A 107 -4.63 13.67 -19.85
C ASN A 107 -4.23 13.42 -18.38
N ILE A 108 -4.50 14.36 -17.48
CA ILE A 108 -4.21 14.23 -16.05
C ILE A 108 -5.52 14.35 -15.25
N PRO A 109 -5.61 13.72 -14.06
CA PRO A 109 -6.82 13.82 -13.26
C PRO A 109 -7.07 15.25 -12.80
N CYS A 110 -8.34 15.64 -12.67
CA CYS A 110 -8.72 17.03 -12.44
C CYS A 110 -8.10 17.65 -11.18
N TRP A 111 -7.90 16.85 -10.13
CA TRP A 111 -7.28 17.29 -8.88
C TRP A 111 -5.79 17.60 -9.06
N GLN A 112 -5.10 16.88 -9.95
CA GLN A 112 -3.68 17.11 -10.24
C GLN A 112 -3.52 18.38 -11.06
N ALA A 113 -4.37 18.57 -12.09
CA ALA A 113 -4.37 19.80 -12.88
C ALA A 113 -4.61 21.04 -12.00
N ARG A 114 -5.55 20.96 -11.05
CA ARG A 114 -5.80 22.04 -10.09
C ARG A 114 -4.64 22.24 -9.12
N ARG A 115 -3.98 21.16 -8.68
CA ARG A 115 -2.79 21.25 -7.80
C ARG A 115 -1.63 21.99 -8.47
N GLU A 116 -1.42 21.74 -9.76
CA GLU A 116 -0.34 22.38 -10.53
C GLU A 116 -0.56 23.89 -10.67
N GLU A 117 -1.80 24.33 -10.86
CA GLU A 117 -2.14 25.75 -11.01
C GLU A 117 -2.32 26.49 -9.66
N GLU A 118 -3.11 25.93 -8.74
CA GLU A 118 -3.45 26.57 -7.46
C GLU A 118 -2.38 26.33 -6.38
N GLY A 119 -1.42 25.42 -6.62
CA GLY A 119 -0.40 25.00 -5.66
C GLY A 119 -0.92 24.21 -4.46
N LYS A 120 -2.25 24.05 -4.34
CA LYS A 120 -2.94 23.31 -3.28
C LYS A 120 -4.15 22.58 -3.85
N ILE A 121 -4.53 21.49 -3.20
CA ILE A 121 -5.74 20.73 -3.56
C ILE A 121 -6.92 21.31 -2.75
N PRO A 122 -8.02 21.76 -3.39
CA PRO A 122 -9.23 22.20 -2.69
C PRO A 122 -9.83 21.11 -1.80
N LEU A 123 -10.45 21.49 -0.68
CA LEU A 123 -11.09 20.52 0.24
C LEU A 123 -12.16 19.66 -0.45
N GLU A 124 -12.82 20.20 -1.47
CA GLU A 124 -13.84 19.47 -2.22
C GLU A 124 -13.26 18.31 -3.05
N CYS A 125 -11.98 18.37 -3.41
CA CYS A 125 -11.34 17.30 -4.17
C CYS A 125 -11.04 16.09 -3.28
N TYR A 126 -10.74 16.28 -1.99
CA TYR A 126 -10.50 15.16 -1.06
C TYR A 126 -11.71 14.24 -0.88
N HIS A 127 -12.92 14.77 -1.09
CA HIS A 127 -14.17 14.02 -0.97
C HIS A 127 -14.70 13.54 -2.34
N CYS A 128 -13.96 13.78 -3.42
CA CYS A 128 -14.37 13.41 -4.76
C CYS A 128 -14.02 11.94 -5.04
N GLU A 129 -14.95 11.17 -5.59
CA GLU A 129 -14.70 9.77 -5.98
C GLU A 129 -13.55 9.66 -6.98
N LEU A 130 -13.41 10.61 -7.91
CA LEU A 130 -12.31 10.60 -8.87
C LEU A 130 -10.95 10.75 -8.18
N PHE A 131 -10.86 11.55 -7.11
CA PHE A 131 -9.65 11.66 -6.29
C PHE A 131 -9.35 10.33 -5.60
N LEU A 132 -10.34 9.71 -4.94
CA LEU A 132 -10.17 8.44 -4.24
C LEU A 132 -9.81 7.27 -5.17
N LEU A 133 -10.28 7.29 -6.42
CA LEU A 133 -9.99 6.26 -7.42
C LEU A 133 -8.60 6.39 -8.05
N THR A 134 -8.03 7.60 -8.04
CA THR A 134 -6.78 7.90 -8.76
C THR A 134 -5.60 8.20 -7.84
N VAL A 135 -5.83 8.58 -6.58
CA VAL A 135 -4.76 8.82 -5.60
C VAL A 135 -4.12 7.51 -5.15
N GLN A 136 -2.79 7.43 -5.21
CA GLN A 136 -2.08 6.29 -4.63
C GLN A 136 -2.07 6.40 -3.09
N PRO A 137 -2.20 5.29 -2.34
CA PRO A 137 -2.22 5.31 -0.87
C PRO A 137 -1.00 6.00 -0.24
N SER A 138 0.14 6.04 -0.93
CA SER A 138 1.37 6.70 -0.50
C SER A 138 1.35 8.23 -0.58
N GLU A 139 0.37 8.81 -1.29
CA GLU A 139 0.24 10.27 -1.51
C GLU A 139 -0.81 10.91 -0.59
N LEU A 140 -1.47 10.13 0.27
CA LEU A 140 -2.38 10.66 1.28
C LEU A 140 -1.59 11.50 2.30
N PRO A 141 -1.99 12.76 2.57
CA PRO A 141 -1.35 13.57 3.59
C PRO A 141 -1.45 12.84 4.94
N GLN A 142 -0.33 12.79 5.66
CA GLN A 142 -0.14 12.09 6.95
C GLN A 142 -1.06 12.57 8.09
N MET A 143 -2.04 13.43 7.83
CA MET A 143 -3.00 13.96 8.81
C MET A 143 -3.85 12.87 9.49
N SER A 144 -3.97 11.66 8.92
CA SER A 144 -4.74 10.58 9.56
C SER A 144 -4.02 9.92 10.74
N GLN A 145 -2.73 10.19 11.01
CA GLN A 145 -2.02 9.62 12.16
C GLN A 145 -2.13 10.44 13.45
N GLU A 146 -2.39 11.75 13.39
CA GLU A 146 -2.45 12.58 14.61
C GLU A 146 -3.81 12.58 15.32
N LEU A 147 -4.90 12.09 14.68
CA LEU A 147 -6.23 12.07 15.30
C LEU A 147 -6.52 10.81 16.12
N MET A 148 -5.54 9.92 16.32
CA MET A 148 -5.65 8.70 17.15
C MET A 148 -4.72 8.69 18.37
N HIS A 149 -4.29 9.86 18.85
CA HIS A 149 -3.58 10.02 20.12
C HIS A 149 -4.27 11.00 21.07
#